data_AF-A0A2V7EY16-F1
#
_entry.id   AF-A0A2V7EY16-F1
#
_cell.length_a   1.000
_cell.length_b   1.000
_cell.length_c   1.000
_cell.angle_alpha   90.00
_cell.angle_beta   90.00
_cell.angle_gamma   90.00
#
_symmetry.space_group_name_H-M   'P 1'
#
loop_
_entity.id
_entity.type
_entity.pdbx_description
1 polymer ?
#
loop_
_entity_poly.entity_id
_entity_poly.type
_entity_poly.pdbx_seq_one_letter_code
_entity_poly.pdbx_strand_id
1 'polypeptide(L)'
;RLSPDLERYLDELSPVRVARDLTARLILIHGRDDRAVPYTESLRLAAARRQRTTLVLVGVVEHVEGAPRWQDARDFLALWRVMYTLINA
;
A
#
# COMPACT_ATOMS: atom_id res chain seq x y z
N ARG A 1 4.63 24.79 -4.80
CA ARG A 1 5.87 24.07 -4.40
C ARG A 1 6.04 24.30 -2.91
N LEU A 2 6.43 23.27 -2.17
CA LEU A 2 6.63 23.36 -0.72
C LEU A 2 7.94 24.11 -0.43
N SER A 3 8.12 24.60 0.80
CA SER A 3 9.41 25.15 1.20
C SER A 3 10.45 24.03 1.35
N PRO A 4 11.74 24.29 1.13
CA PRO A 4 12.79 23.26 1.25
C PRO A 4 12.81 22.58 2.63
N ASP A 5 12.52 23.32 3.70
CA ASP A 5 12.51 22.77 5.06
C ASP A 5 11.30 21.86 5.29
N LEU A 6 10.13 22.21 4.73
CA LEU A 6 8.96 21.35 4.81
C LEU A 6 9.13 20.08 3.95
N GLU A 7 9.75 20.20 2.78
CA GLU A 7 10.09 19.02 1.96
C GLU A 7 11.03 18.08 2.69
N ARG A 8 12.08 18.62 3.34
CA ARG A 8 13.02 17.82 4.13
C ARG A 8 12.32 17.14 5.31
N TYR A 9 11.48 17.88 6.03
CA TYR A 9 10.72 17.34 7.16
C TYR A 9 9.79 16.19 6.74
N LEU A 10 9.05 16.36 5.64
CA LEU A 10 8.18 15.30 5.12
C LEU A 10 8.97 14.09 4.61
N ASP A 11 10.15 14.31 4.01
CA ASP A 11 11.03 13.22 3.61
C ASP A 11 11.54 12.45 4.85
N GLU A 12 11.98 13.14 5.90
CA GLU A 12 12.42 12.52 7.16
C GLU A 12 11.34 11.65 7.81
N LEU A 13 10.08 12.06 7.73
CA LEU A 13 8.93 11.29 8.24
C LEU A 13 8.50 10.14 7.31
N SER A 14 9.01 10.08 6.08
CA SER A 14 8.54 9.11 5.09
C SER A 14 8.99 7.68 5.47
N PRO A 15 8.06 6.71 5.61
CA PRO A 15 8.40 5.33 5.96
C PRO A 15 9.24 4.62 4.89
N VAL A 16 9.26 5.16 3.66
CA VAL A 16 10.13 4.69 2.57
C VAL A 16 11.61 4.68 2.96
N ARG A 17 12.05 5.61 3.81
CA ARG A 17 13.45 5.71 4.23
C ARG A 17 13.90 4.51 5.05
N VAL A 18 13.03 4.00 5.92
CA VAL A 18 13.30 2.87 6.83
C VAL A 18 12.75 1.55 6.30
N ALA A 19 12.06 1.56 5.15
CA ALA A 19 11.40 0.38 4.61
C ALA A 19 12.36 -0.80 4.42
N ARG A 20 13.62 -0.53 4.06
CA ARG A 20 14.67 -1.55 3.87
C ARG A 20 15.10 -2.25 5.16
N ASP A 21 14.96 -1.57 6.30
CA ASP A 21 15.42 -2.06 7.60
C ASP A 21 14.39 -2.99 8.26
N LEU A 22 13.19 -3.07 7.69
CA LEU A 22 12.16 -4.00 8.13
C LEU A 22 12.65 -5.45 8.00
N THR A 23 12.64 -6.19 9.10
CA THR A 23 13.01 -7.61 9.12
C THR A 23 11.81 -8.51 8.83
N ALA A 24 10.61 -8.08 9.24
CA ALA A 24 9.34 -8.76 9.03
C ALA A 24 8.86 -8.73 7.58
N ARG A 25 7.99 -9.67 7.18
CA ARG A 25 7.33 -9.65 5.86
C ARG A 25 6.34 -8.49 5.81
N LEU A 26 6.30 -7.79 4.67
CA LEU A 26 5.41 -6.65 4.47
C LEU A 26 4.29 -7.05 3.50
N ILE A 27 3.04 -6.87 3.92
CA ILE A 27 1.86 -7.07 3.06
C ILE A 27 1.15 -5.73 2.99
N LEU A 28 1.06 -5.17 1.79
CA LEU A 28 0.39 -3.91 1.50
C LEU A 28 -0.90 -4.21 0.74
N ILE A 29 -2.02 -3.72 1.24
CA ILE A 29 -3.32 -3.81 0.59
C ILE A 29 -3.79 -2.37 0.38
N HIS A 30 -4.12 -2.01 -0.85
CA HIS A 30 -4.43 -0.62 -1.16
C HIS A 30 -5.55 -0.49 -2.20
N GLY A 31 -6.47 0.45 -1.97
CA GLY A 31 -7.57 0.76 -2.89
C GLY A 31 -7.12 1.50 -4.14
N ARG A 32 -7.39 0.99 -5.34
CA ARG A 32 -7.05 1.67 -6.60
C ARG A 32 -7.65 3.07 -6.71
N ASP A 33 -8.81 3.26 -6.09
CA ASP A 33 -9.59 4.48 -6.12
C ASP A 33 -9.54 5.25 -4.78
N ASP A 34 -8.57 4.97 -3.89
CA ASP A 34 -8.38 5.73 -2.66
C ASP A 34 -8.03 7.20 -2.99
N ARG A 35 -8.95 8.10 -2.64
CA ARG A 35 -8.83 9.55 -2.90
C ARG A 35 -8.03 10.28 -1.83
N ALA A 36 -7.88 9.70 -0.64
CA ALA A 36 -7.16 10.30 0.48
C ALA A 36 -5.66 10.03 0.36
N VAL A 37 -5.28 8.79 0.02
CA VAL A 37 -3.89 8.40 -0.19
C VAL A 37 -3.77 7.68 -1.53
N PRO A 38 -3.08 8.26 -2.53
CA PRO A 38 -2.90 7.59 -3.81
C PRO A 38 -2.14 6.27 -3.69
N TYR A 39 -2.59 5.23 -4.39
CA TYR A 39 -1.92 3.91 -4.40
C TYR A 39 -0.47 3.94 -4.88
N THR A 40 -0.07 5.02 -5.57
CA THR A 40 1.31 5.28 -5.95
C THR A 40 2.25 5.35 -4.76
N GLU A 41 1.80 5.75 -3.57
CA GLU A 41 2.62 5.69 -2.36
C GLU A 41 2.90 4.25 -1.93
N SER A 42 1.94 3.34 -2.11
CA SER A 42 2.15 1.91 -1.83
C SER A 42 3.06 1.26 -2.86
N LEU A 43 3.01 1.71 -4.13
CA LEU A 43 3.99 1.32 -5.15
C LEU A 43 5.40 1.81 -4.78
N ARG A 44 5.53 3.06 -4.33
CA ARG A 44 6.81 3.66 -3.90
C ARG A 44 7.40 2.87 -2.73
N LEU A 45 6.58 2.54 -1.73
CA LEU A 45 7.00 1.75 -0.58
C LEU A 45 7.40 0.31 -0.95
N ALA A 46 6.61 -0.35 -1.81
CA ALA A 46 6.95 -1.68 -2.31
C ALA A 46 8.24 -1.69 -3.14
N ALA A 47 8.51 -0.62 -3.89
CA ALA A 47 9.75 -0.48 -4.64
C ALA A 47 10.97 -0.27 -3.75
N ALA A 48 10.81 0.42 -2.61
CA ALA A 48 11.88 0.69 -1.65
C ALA A 48 12.42 -0.59 -0.99
N ARG A 49 11.54 -1.57 -0.77
CA ARG A 49 11.88 -2.92 -0.30
C ARG A 49 11.14 -3.97 -1.13
N ARG A 50 11.74 -4.39 -2.25
CA ARG A 50 11.15 -5.43 -3.12
C ARG A 50 11.15 -6.82 -2.46
N GLN A 51 12.17 -7.11 -1.65
CA GLN A 51 12.28 -8.41 -0.97
C GLN A 51 11.27 -8.50 0.17
N ARG A 52 10.56 -9.64 0.26
CA ARG A 52 9.58 -9.91 1.33
C ARG A 52 8.41 -8.91 1.39
N THR A 53 8.12 -8.20 0.31
CA THR A 53 6.96 -7.31 0.19
C THR A 53 5.98 -7.85 -0.84
N THR A 54 4.72 -7.96 -0.45
CA THR A 54 3.60 -8.27 -1.34
C THR A 54 2.65 -7.08 -1.37
N LEU A 55 2.45 -6.49 -2.54
CA LEU A 55 1.47 -5.44 -2.76
C LEU A 55 0.26 -6.01 -3.50
N VAL A 56 -0.92 -5.74 -2.97
CA VAL A 56 -2.20 -6.12 -3.57
C VAL A 56 -3.04 -4.85 -3.72
N LEU A 57 -3.41 -4.53 -4.96
CA LEU A 57 -4.31 -3.43 -5.28
C LEU A 57 -5.73 -3.97 -5.47
N VAL A 58 -6.70 -3.37 -4.79
CA VAL A 58 -8.11 -3.79 -4.79
C VAL A 58 -9.01 -2.64 -5.22
N GLY A 59 -10.18 -2.93 -5.81
CA GLY A 59 -11.21 -1.95 -6.14
C GLY A 59 -12.21 -1.66 -5.01
N VAL A 60 -12.21 -2.45 -3.94
CA VAL A 60 -13.25 -2.42 -2.88
C VAL A 60 -12.93 -1.50 -1.71
N VAL A 61 -11.64 -1.18 -1.50
CA VAL A 61 -11.22 -0.36 -0.36
C VAL A 61 -11.28 1.10 -0.76
N GLU A 62 -12.40 1.76 -0.45
CA GLU A 62 -12.55 3.21 -0.52
C GLU A 62 -12.38 3.80 0.89
N HIS A 63 -11.78 4.99 0.99
CA HIS A 63 -11.49 5.64 2.27
C HIS A 63 -12.80 6.15 2.91
N VAL A 64 -13.39 5.32 3.77
CA VAL A 64 -14.42 5.58 4.82
C VAL A 64 -15.76 6.24 4.41
N GLU A 65 -15.96 6.78 3.21
CA GLU A 65 -17.22 7.46 2.84
C GLU A 65 -18.07 6.74 1.76
N GLY A 66 -17.56 5.66 1.16
CA GLY A 66 -18.26 4.93 0.10
C GLY A 66 -18.65 3.51 0.50
N ALA A 67 -19.89 3.10 0.22
CA ALA A 67 -20.29 1.71 0.31
C ALA A 67 -19.41 0.86 -0.64
N PRO A 68 -18.93 -0.32 -0.21
CA PRO A 68 -17.99 -1.13 -0.99
C PRO A 68 -18.56 -1.44 -2.38
N ARG A 69 -17.93 -0.90 -3.42
CA ARG A 69 -18.23 -1.26 -4.81
C ARG A 69 -17.40 -2.48 -5.17
N TRP A 70 -17.95 -3.66 -4.91
CA TRP A 70 -17.37 -4.92 -5.36
C TRP A 70 -17.30 -4.92 -6.89
N GLN A 71 -16.09 -4.80 -7.44
CA GLN A 71 -15.87 -4.93 -8.88
C GLN A 71 -15.39 -6.36 -9.17
N ASP A 72 -16.31 -7.32 -9.05
CA ASP A 72 -16.18 -8.71 -9.53
C ASP A 72 -15.03 -9.56 -8.93
N ALA A 73 -14.90 -10.78 -9.45
CA ALA A 73 -13.97 -11.85 -9.07
C ALA A 73 -12.50 -11.42 -8.92
N ARG A 74 -12.08 -10.28 -9.47
CA ARG A 74 -10.72 -9.75 -9.33
C ARG A 74 -10.42 -9.30 -7.91
N ASP A 75 -11.37 -8.65 -7.26
CA ASP A 75 -11.21 -8.20 -5.88
C ASP A 75 -11.20 -9.40 -4.92
N PHE A 76 -12.02 -10.42 -5.21
CA PHE A 76 -11.98 -11.69 -4.52
C PHE A 76 -10.63 -12.41 -4.68
N LEU A 77 -10.09 -12.52 -5.91
CA LEU A 77 -8.77 -13.11 -6.16
C LEU A 77 -7.63 -12.32 -5.49
N ALA A 78 -7.74 -11.00 -5.45
CA ALA A 78 -6.77 -10.13 -4.79
C ALA A 78 -6.74 -10.39 -3.27
N LEU A 79 -7.90 -10.41 -2.62
CA LEU A 79 -8.02 -10.74 -1.19
C LEU A 79 -7.65 -12.20 -0.90
N TRP A 80 -7.98 -13.13 -1.79
CA TRP A 80 -7.53 -14.52 -1.71
C TRP A 80 -5.99 -14.63 -1.73
N ARG A 81 -5.31 -13.87 -2.58
CA ARG A 81 -3.84 -13.79 -2.62
C ARG A 81 -3.28 -13.25 -1.30
N VAL A 82 -3.93 -12.27 -0.68
CA VAL A 82 -3.55 -11.79 0.66
C VAL A 82 -3.65 -12.92 1.67
N MET A 83 -4.80 -13.59 1.74
CA MET A 83 -5.03 -14.71 2.66
C MET A 83 -3.99 -15.83 2.48
N TYR A 84 -3.71 -16.22 1.24
CA TYR A 84 -2.68 -17.22 0.96
C TYR A 84 -1.29 -16.75 1.39
N THR A 85 -0.97 -15.47 1.17
CA THR A 85 0.32 -14.90 1.58
C THR A 85 0.48 -14.88 3.10
N LEU A 86 -0.62 -14.65 3.86
CA LEU A 86 -0.64 -14.69 5.32
C LEU A 86 -0.52 -16.13 5.86
N ILE A 87 -1.21 -17.08 5.25
CA ILE A 87 -1.19 -18.50 5.68
C ILE A 87 0.17 -19.15 5.38
N ASN A 88 0.82 -18.76 4.28
CA ASN A 88 2.15 -19.23 3.89
C ASN A 88 3.26 -18.21 4.26
N ALA A 89 2.97 -17.35 5.24
CA ALA A 89 3.91 -16.36 5.76
C ALA A 89 4.94 -17.02 6.68
#